data_AF-A0A0B2JHG8-F1
#
_entry.id   AF-A0A0B2JHG8-F1
#
_cell.length_a   1.000
_cell.length_b   1.000
_cell.length_c   1.000
_cell.angle_alpha   90.00
_cell.angle_beta   90.00
_cell.angle_gamma   90.00
#
_symmetry.space_group_name_H-M   'P 1'
#
loop_
_entity.id
_entity.type
_entity.pdbx_description
1 polymer ?
#
loop_
_entity_poly.entity_id
_entity_poly.type
_entity_poly.pdbx_seq_one_letter_code
_entity_poly.pdbx_strand_id
1 'polypeptide(L)'
;VNIIIPPLSLVGPVVTIRKFSKKPLTFDNLINFGTLDRRMAKFLQACVAAKINILVTGGTGSGKTTTLNALSSFIPSNERIVTIEDAAELRLQQPHVVILESRPANIEGKGQITIRDLVRNALRMRPDRIVVGEVRSGEALDMLQAMNTGHDGSLTTAHANSPRDALSRLETMVLMSGFDLPVKAIREQISSAIDLILHQSRIKDGSRKITHITEVQHLEGDTITTQDLFYYQMTGMDETGKAMGRFVATGLLPGFLDKFQTNGVELPDEMFQNMGDEGGMY
;
A
#
# COMPACT_ATOMS: atom_id res chain seq x y z
N VAL A 1 -22.07 -2.02 6.86
CA VAL A 1 -23.39 -1.83 6.18
C VAL A 1 -23.65 -0.33 6.13
N ASN A 2 -24.19 0.20 5.04
CA ASN A 2 -24.61 1.60 4.94
C ASN A 2 -26.13 1.66 4.75
N ILE A 3 -26.79 2.57 5.47
CA ILE A 3 -28.25 2.74 5.46
C ILE A 3 -28.55 4.23 5.31
N ILE A 4 -29.44 4.58 4.39
CA ILE A 4 -29.97 5.94 4.22
C ILE A 4 -31.50 5.86 4.16
N ILE A 5 -32.18 6.75 4.86
CA ILE A 5 -33.65 6.76 5.04
C ILE A 5 -34.26 8.13 4.67
N PRO A 6 -35.59 8.23 4.45
CA PRO A 6 -36.25 9.52 4.28
C PRO A 6 -36.00 10.48 5.46
N PRO A 7 -35.91 11.80 5.23
CA PRO A 7 -36.12 12.50 3.96
C PRO A 7 -34.87 12.54 3.04
N LEU A 8 -33.72 12.03 3.49
CA LEU A 8 -32.47 12.05 2.69
C LEU A 8 -32.55 11.14 1.47
N SER A 9 -33.23 10.00 1.61
CA SER A 9 -33.57 9.14 0.49
C SER A 9 -35.01 9.38 0.06
N LEU A 10 -35.18 10.05 -1.09
CA LEU A 10 -36.50 10.32 -1.69
C LEU A 10 -37.18 9.05 -2.24
N VAL A 11 -36.45 7.95 -2.34
CA VAL A 11 -36.93 6.65 -2.87
C VAL A 11 -37.27 5.64 -1.77
N GLY A 12 -37.37 6.09 -0.52
CA GLY A 12 -37.56 5.23 0.65
C GLY A 12 -36.22 4.72 1.24
N PRO A 13 -36.23 3.84 2.25
CA PRO A 13 -35.01 3.30 2.84
C PRO A 13 -34.13 2.54 1.82
N VAL A 14 -32.85 2.90 1.73
CA VAL A 14 -31.85 2.21 0.89
C VAL A 14 -30.77 1.61 1.78
N VAL A 15 -30.47 0.33 1.55
CA VAL A 15 -29.46 -0.43 2.30
C VAL A 15 -28.39 -0.94 1.34
N THR A 16 -27.13 -0.61 1.61
CA THR A 16 -25.96 -1.12 0.89
C THR A 16 -25.14 -2.03 1.79
N ILE A 17 -25.01 -3.31 1.42
CA ILE A 17 -24.24 -4.31 2.17
C ILE A 17 -22.97 -4.65 1.40
N ARG A 18 -21.81 -4.24 1.93
CA ARG A 18 -20.51 -4.69 1.44
C ARG A 18 -20.15 -6.00 2.13
N LYS A 19 -20.06 -7.08 1.37
CA LYS A 19 -19.60 -8.39 1.85
C LYS A 19 -18.12 -8.55 1.54
N PHE A 20 -17.36 -9.01 2.53
CA PHE A 20 -15.96 -9.37 2.36
C PHE A 20 -15.84 -10.88 2.19
N SER A 21 -14.93 -11.31 1.30
CA SER A 21 -14.64 -12.74 1.14
C SER A 21 -14.10 -13.30 2.45
N LYS A 22 -14.61 -14.46 2.88
CA LYS A 22 -14.06 -15.18 4.04
C LYS A 22 -12.67 -15.76 3.76
N LYS A 23 -12.36 -16.01 2.49
CA LYS A 23 -11.04 -16.49 2.04
C LYS A 23 -10.26 -15.32 1.45
N PRO A 24 -9.17 -14.87 2.09
CA PRO A 24 -8.31 -13.85 1.51
C PRO A 24 -7.62 -14.39 0.26
N LEU A 25 -7.37 -13.51 -0.71
CA LEU A 25 -6.62 -13.87 -1.92
C LEU A 25 -5.12 -13.98 -1.58
N THR A 26 -4.48 -15.00 -2.11
CA THR A 26 -3.03 -15.24 -1.98
C THR A 26 -2.27 -14.61 -3.13
N PHE A 27 -0.94 -14.47 -2.98
CA PHE A 27 -0.08 -14.05 -4.08
C PHE A 27 -0.15 -14.98 -5.29
N ASP A 28 -0.29 -16.30 -5.08
CA ASP A 28 -0.51 -17.25 -6.18
C ASP A 28 -1.81 -16.94 -6.94
N ASN A 29 -2.88 -16.53 -6.25
CA ASN A 29 -4.09 -16.08 -6.92
C ASN A 29 -3.83 -14.81 -7.74
N LEU A 30 -3.11 -13.83 -7.18
CA LEU A 30 -2.78 -12.60 -7.89
C LEU A 30 -1.91 -12.84 -9.13
N ILE A 31 -0.96 -13.78 -9.07
CA ILE A 31 -0.16 -14.22 -10.22
C ILE A 31 -1.05 -14.90 -11.27
N ASN A 32 -1.95 -15.79 -10.85
CA ASN A 32 -2.88 -16.48 -11.75
C ASN A 32 -3.86 -15.51 -12.43
N PHE A 33 -4.24 -14.42 -11.77
CA PHE A 33 -5.03 -13.33 -12.37
C PHE A 33 -4.19 -12.41 -13.26
N GLY A 34 -2.87 -12.60 -13.29
CA GLY A 34 -1.92 -11.75 -13.99
C GLY A 34 -1.81 -10.35 -13.40
N THR A 35 -2.14 -10.16 -12.12
CA THR A 35 -2.03 -8.86 -11.43
C THR A 35 -0.58 -8.43 -11.26
N LEU A 36 0.33 -9.40 -11.09
CA LEU A 36 1.78 -9.26 -11.11
C LEU A 36 2.38 -10.58 -11.59
N ASP A 37 3.66 -10.58 -11.93
CA ASP A 37 4.38 -11.83 -12.23
C ASP A 37 5.06 -12.45 -10.99
N ARG A 38 5.65 -13.63 -11.17
CA ARG A 38 6.35 -14.37 -10.11
C ARG A 38 7.61 -13.62 -9.61
N ARG A 39 8.26 -12.84 -10.47
CA ARG A 39 9.48 -12.10 -10.15
C ARG A 39 9.18 -10.94 -9.22
N MET A 40 8.18 -10.14 -9.57
CA MET A 40 7.62 -9.09 -8.70
C MET A 40 7.13 -9.67 -7.37
N ALA A 41 6.50 -10.85 -7.39
CA ALA A 41 6.05 -11.52 -6.17
C ALA A 41 7.21 -11.87 -5.22
N LYS A 42 8.29 -12.46 -5.74
CA LYS A 42 9.50 -12.77 -4.96
C LYS A 42 10.15 -11.51 -4.40
N PHE A 43 10.26 -10.46 -5.22
CA PHE A 43 10.79 -9.17 -4.78
C PHE A 43 9.97 -8.59 -3.62
N LEU A 44 8.64 -8.53 -3.77
CA LEU A 44 7.75 -8.01 -2.73
C LEU A 44 7.76 -8.86 -1.45
N GLN A 45 7.88 -10.18 -1.58
CA GLN A 45 8.07 -11.07 -0.43
C GLN A 45 9.35 -10.73 0.33
N ALA A 46 10.45 -10.54 -0.39
CA ALA A 46 11.73 -10.19 0.20
C ALA A 46 11.70 -8.78 0.83
N CYS A 47 11.02 -7.80 0.21
CA CYS A 47 10.77 -6.48 0.80
C CYS A 47 10.02 -6.57 2.14
N VAL A 48 8.95 -7.38 2.22
CA VAL A 48 8.19 -7.54 3.46
C VAL A 48 9.07 -8.16 4.55
N ALA A 49 9.83 -9.21 4.22
CA ALA A 49 10.78 -9.85 5.13
C ALA A 49 11.87 -8.87 5.61
N ALA A 50 12.39 -8.03 4.72
CA ALA A 50 13.41 -7.02 5.00
C ALA A 50 12.88 -5.75 5.68
N LYS A 51 11.62 -5.77 6.15
CA LYS A 51 10.95 -4.63 6.81
C LYS A 51 10.96 -3.33 5.99
N ILE A 52 10.80 -3.46 4.68
CA ILE A 52 10.60 -2.30 3.79
C ILE A 52 9.20 -1.71 4.03
N ASN A 53 9.10 -0.39 4.19
CA ASN A 53 7.83 0.32 4.36
C ASN A 53 7.15 0.48 2.99
N ILE A 54 5.95 -0.12 2.83
CA ILE A 54 5.26 -0.20 1.54
C ILE A 54 3.94 0.57 1.56
N LEU A 55 3.81 1.51 0.64
CA LEU A 55 2.58 2.23 0.33
C LEU A 55 1.88 1.61 -0.88
N VAL A 56 0.75 0.93 -0.68
CA VAL A 56 -0.06 0.38 -1.78
C VAL A 56 -1.04 1.45 -2.28
N THR A 57 -0.93 1.85 -3.55
CA THR A 57 -1.70 2.97 -4.10
C THR A 57 -2.55 2.58 -5.30
N GLY A 58 -3.49 3.45 -5.68
CA GLY A 58 -4.38 3.21 -6.81
C GLY A 58 -5.79 3.75 -6.62
N GLY A 59 -6.55 3.72 -7.72
CA GLY A 59 -7.92 4.19 -7.78
C GLY A 59 -8.94 3.37 -6.96
N THR A 60 -10.20 3.80 -6.97
CA THR A 60 -11.29 3.08 -6.31
C THR A 60 -11.52 1.75 -7.03
N GLY A 61 -11.64 0.67 -6.26
CA GLY A 61 -11.86 -0.67 -6.83
C GLY A 61 -10.65 -1.27 -7.57
N SER A 62 -9.48 -0.64 -7.50
CA SER A 62 -8.25 -1.16 -8.11
C SER A 62 -7.75 -2.44 -7.43
N GLY A 63 -8.08 -2.66 -6.15
CA GLY A 63 -7.71 -3.85 -5.37
C GLY A 63 -6.62 -3.65 -4.32
N LYS A 64 -6.32 -2.40 -3.92
CA LYS A 64 -5.29 -2.07 -2.91
C LYS A 64 -5.34 -2.92 -1.65
N THR A 65 -6.47 -2.93 -0.95
CA THR A 65 -6.66 -3.69 0.30
C THR A 65 -6.49 -5.18 0.10
N THR A 66 -6.89 -5.71 -1.07
CA THR A 66 -6.66 -7.11 -1.43
C THR A 66 -5.17 -7.42 -1.55
N THR A 67 -4.43 -6.56 -2.25
CA THR A 67 -2.98 -6.71 -2.43
C THR A 67 -2.23 -6.50 -1.12
N LEU A 68 -2.61 -5.52 -0.30
CA LEU A 68 -2.05 -5.34 1.04
C LEU A 68 -2.27 -6.58 1.91
N ASN A 69 -3.47 -7.16 1.88
CA ASN A 69 -3.77 -8.35 2.66
C ASN A 69 -3.04 -9.61 2.14
N ALA A 70 -2.72 -9.66 0.84
CA ALA A 70 -1.85 -10.69 0.29
C ALA A 70 -0.39 -10.47 0.72
N LEU A 71 0.10 -9.22 0.73
CA LEU A 71 1.46 -8.86 1.14
C LEU A 71 1.70 -9.17 2.61
N SER A 72 0.70 -8.90 3.45
CA SER A 72 0.78 -9.13 4.89
C SER A 72 0.97 -10.61 5.23
N SER A 73 0.65 -11.54 4.32
CA SER A 73 0.94 -12.98 4.52
C SER A 73 2.44 -13.31 4.54
N PHE A 74 3.28 -12.43 4.02
CA PHE A 74 4.75 -12.57 4.06
C PHE A 74 5.37 -12.03 5.35
N ILE A 75 4.59 -11.40 6.23
CA ILE A 75 5.10 -10.94 7.52
C ILE A 75 5.47 -12.18 8.38
N PRO A 76 6.69 -12.25 8.94
CA PRO A 76 7.11 -13.35 9.80
C PRO A 76 6.14 -13.62 10.97
N SER A 77 5.97 -14.90 11.33
CA SER A 77 4.99 -15.33 12.33
C SER A 77 5.34 -14.94 13.78
N ASN A 78 6.59 -14.56 14.04
CA ASN A 78 7.07 -14.10 15.34
C ASN A 78 6.81 -12.60 15.58
N GLU A 79 6.32 -11.87 14.58
CA GLU A 79 6.04 -10.44 14.71
C GLU A 79 4.66 -10.16 15.30
N ARG A 80 4.59 -9.13 16.15
CA ARG A 80 3.36 -8.55 16.68
C ARG A 80 2.88 -7.43 15.78
N ILE A 81 1.67 -7.56 15.27
CA ILE A 81 1.11 -6.64 14.26
C ILE A 81 -0.13 -5.95 14.83
N VAL A 82 -0.22 -4.64 14.65
CA VAL A 82 -1.44 -3.87 14.95
C VAL A 82 -2.04 -3.38 13.64
N THR A 83 -3.27 -3.80 13.34
CA THR A 83 -4.03 -3.29 12.18
C THR A 83 -5.00 -2.20 12.63
N ILE A 84 -5.13 -1.14 11.84
CA ILE A 84 -6.00 0.01 12.13
C ILE A 84 -6.81 0.33 10.88
N GLU A 85 -8.14 0.24 10.97
CA GLU A 85 -9.04 0.40 9.83
C GLU A 85 -10.31 1.18 10.21
N ASP A 86 -10.99 1.80 9.24
CA ASP A 86 -12.34 2.35 9.47
C ASP A 86 -13.40 1.25 9.68
N ALA A 87 -13.23 0.14 8.96
CA ALA A 87 -14.01 -1.07 9.10
C ALA A 87 -13.03 -2.22 8.89
N ALA A 88 -12.98 -3.21 9.78
CA ALA A 88 -11.96 -4.26 9.71
C ALA A 88 -12.12 -5.15 8.46
N GLU A 89 -11.33 -4.89 7.41
CA GLU A 89 -11.27 -5.66 6.16
C GLU A 89 -10.07 -6.62 6.14
N LEU A 90 -8.96 -6.27 6.81
CA LEU A 90 -7.73 -7.05 6.80
C LEU A 90 -7.85 -8.35 7.61
N ARG A 91 -7.25 -9.41 7.10
CA ARG A 91 -7.28 -10.77 7.67
C ARG A 91 -5.88 -11.37 7.59
N LEU A 92 -5.03 -10.90 8.50
CA LEU A 92 -3.67 -11.38 8.68
C LEU A 92 -3.67 -12.78 9.30
N GLN A 93 -2.67 -13.58 8.95
CA GLN A 93 -2.57 -15.00 9.33
C GLN A 93 -1.62 -15.24 10.51
N GLN A 94 -0.90 -14.20 10.93
CA GLN A 94 0.07 -14.27 12.01
C GLN A 94 -0.65 -14.50 13.36
N PRO A 95 -0.01 -15.19 14.32
CA PRO A 95 -0.63 -15.49 15.61
C PRO A 95 -0.86 -14.24 16.45
N HIS A 96 0.01 -13.23 16.36
CA HIS A 96 -0.01 -12.05 17.23
C HIS A 96 -0.53 -10.80 16.50
N VAL A 97 -1.79 -10.82 16.09
CA VAL A 97 -2.46 -9.69 15.41
C VAL A 97 -3.45 -9.03 16.36
N VAL A 98 -3.30 -7.72 16.57
CA VAL A 98 -4.29 -6.88 17.25
C VAL A 98 -5.05 -6.05 16.23
N ILE A 99 -6.37 -6.19 16.20
CA ILE A 99 -7.23 -5.51 15.23
C ILE A 99 -7.93 -4.34 15.91
N LEU A 100 -7.70 -3.13 15.41
CA LEU A 100 -8.32 -1.90 15.88
C LEU A 100 -9.21 -1.32 14.77
N GLU A 101 -10.41 -0.86 15.16
CA GLU A 101 -11.38 -0.25 14.27
C GLU A 101 -11.73 1.15 14.76
N SER A 102 -11.75 2.12 13.83
CA SER A 102 -12.19 3.48 14.12
C SER A 102 -13.68 3.50 14.47
N ARG A 103 -14.13 4.51 15.20
CA ARG A 103 -15.53 4.65 15.59
C ARG A 103 -16.03 6.04 15.24
N PRO A 104 -17.06 6.18 14.39
CA PRO A 104 -17.66 7.48 14.14
C PRO A 104 -18.32 8.03 15.42
N ALA A 105 -18.53 9.34 15.47
CA ALA A 105 -19.31 9.95 16.53
C ALA A 105 -20.76 9.41 16.52
N ASN A 106 -21.38 9.34 17.69
CA ASN A 106 -22.82 9.08 17.80
C ASN A 106 -23.63 10.29 17.29
N ILE A 107 -24.96 10.18 17.29
CA ILE A 107 -25.88 11.25 16.82
C ILE A 107 -25.67 12.57 17.59
N GLU A 108 -25.17 12.50 18.83
CA GLU A 108 -24.86 13.66 19.67
C GLU A 108 -23.43 14.22 19.44
N GLY A 109 -22.68 13.71 18.47
CA GLY A 109 -21.31 14.14 18.19
C GLY A 109 -20.27 13.61 19.19
N LYS A 110 -20.61 12.64 20.04
CA LYS A 110 -19.74 12.11 21.09
C LYS A 110 -19.16 10.74 20.75
N GLY A 111 -18.05 10.41 21.40
CA GLY A 111 -17.46 9.08 21.37
C GLY A 111 -16.73 8.70 20.08
N GLN A 112 -16.39 9.68 19.23
CA GLN A 112 -15.54 9.43 18.08
C GLN A 112 -14.18 8.87 18.51
N ILE A 113 -13.67 7.88 17.79
CA ILE A 113 -12.30 7.38 17.89
C ILE A 113 -11.78 7.36 16.46
N THR A 114 -10.81 8.22 16.15
CA THR A 114 -10.26 8.35 14.81
C THR A 114 -9.15 7.33 14.56
N ILE A 115 -8.82 7.07 13.28
CA ILE A 115 -7.62 6.29 12.92
C ILE A 115 -6.38 6.90 13.58
N ARG A 116 -6.29 8.23 13.62
CA ARG A 116 -5.20 8.95 14.27
C ARG A 116 -5.05 8.61 15.76
N ASP A 117 -6.16 8.56 16.49
CA ASP A 117 -6.16 8.17 17.91
C ASP A 117 -5.64 6.75 18.11
N LEU A 118 -6.05 5.84 17.21
CA LEU A 118 -5.62 4.44 17.22
C LEU A 118 -4.15 4.29 16.86
N VAL A 119 -3.62 5.06 15.89
CA VAL A 119 -2.19 5.04 15.54
C VAL A 119 -1.35 5.47 16.74
N ARG A 120 -1.73 6.56 17.41
CA ARG A 120 -1.05 7.01 18.63
C ARG A 120 -1.12 5.99 19.77
N ASN A 121 -2.27 5.33 19.92
CA ASN A 121 -2.42 4.27 20.90
C ASN A 121 -1.53 3.06 20.58
N ALA A 122 -1.47 2.66 19.31
CA ALA A 122 -0.70 1.53 18.82
C ALA A 122 0.79 1.64 19.14
N LEU A 123 1.37 2.85 19.11
CA LEU A 123 2.77 3.09 19.49
C LEU A 123 3.10 2.64 20.93
N ARG A 124 2.09 2.54 21.82
CA ARG A 124 2.26 2.06 23.21
C ARG A 124 2.02 0.56 23.36
N MET A 125 1.62 -0.12 22.28
CA MET A 125 1.30 -1.55 22.28
C MET A 125 2.51 -2.42 21.94
N ARG A 126 3.69 -1.81 21.81
CA ARG A 126 4.95 -2.43 21.37
C ARG A 126 4.76 -3.32 20.12
N PRO A 127 4.18 -2.79 19.02
CA PRO A 127 4.08 -3.55 17.79
C PRO A 127 5.45 -3.66 17.11
N ASP A 128 5.69 -4.77 16.41
CA ASP A 128 6.76 -4.85 15.43
C ASP A 128 6.35 -4.12 14.13
N ARG A 129 5.06 -4.16 13.78
CA ARG A 129 4.48 -3.46 12.61
C ARG A 129 3.15 -2.82 12.91
N ILE A 130 2.92 -1.66 12.31
CA ILE A 130 1.61 -1.01 12.26
C ILE A 130 1.12 -1.05 10.82
N VAL A 131 -0.11 -1.54 10.63
CA VAL A 131 -0.75 -1.61 9.33
C VAL A 131 -1.98 -0.72 9.34
N VAL A 132 -1.94 0.37 8.58
CA VAL A 132 -3.08 1.27 8.44
C VAL A 132 -3.84 0.88 7.17
N GLY A 133 -5.10 0.46 7.29
CA GLY A 133 -5.85 -0.07 6.16
C GLY A 133 -5.97 0.92 5.00
N GLU A 134 -6.20 2.20 5.30
CA GLU A 134 -6.15 3.29 4.33
C GLU A 134 -5.89 4.62 5.04
N VAL A 135 -4.96 5.42 4.52
CA VAL A 135 -4.77 6.81 4.95
C VAL A 135 -5.50 7.76 4.02
N ARG A 136 -6.23 8.71 4.61
CA ARG A 136 -7.11 9.67 3.96
C ARG A 136 -6.99 11.09 4.52
N SER A 137 -6.45 11.27 5.72
CA SER A 137 -6.36 12.56 6.38
C SER A 137 -5.15 12.70 7.32
N GLY A 138 -5.26 13.52 8.36
CA GLY A 138 -4.17 13.90 9.26
C GLY A 138 -3.46 12.75 9.98
N GLU A 139 -4.04 11.55 10.03
CA GLU A 139 -3.36 10.33 10.50
C GLU A 139 -2.12 9.98 9.69
N ALA A 140 -1.98 10.50 8.47
CA ALA A 140 -0.80 10.30 7.63
C ALA A 140 0.47 10.75 8.36
N LEU A 141 0.43 11.86 9.12
CA LEU A 141 1.59 12.33 9.87
C LEU A 141 2.00 11.32 10.96
N ASP A 142 1.05 10.87 11.77
CA ASP A 142 1.33 9.94 12.87
C ASP A 142 1.79 8.56 12.33
N MET A 143 1.28 8.15 11.17
CA MET A 143 1.75 6.96 10.45
C MET A 143 3.21 7.12 9.97
N LEU A 144 3.55 8.24 9.31
CA LEU A 144 4.92 8.51 8.86
C LEU A 144 5.88 8.57 10.04
N GLN A 145 5.46 9.17 11.16
CA GLN A 145 6.24 9.17 12.39
C GLN A 145 6.44 7.75 12.93
N ALA A 146 5.42 6.90 12.93
CA ALA A 146 5.55 5.52 13.35
C ALA A 146 6.61 4.77 12.52
N MET A 147 6.56 4.93 11.19
CA MET A 147 7.53 4.37 10.24
C MET A 147 8.95 4.85 10.51
N ASN A 148 9.14 6.13 10.82
CA ASN A 148 10.45 6.72 11.12
C ASN A 148 10.99 6.40 12.53
N THR A 149 10.16 5.86 13.43
CA THR A 149 10.50 5.68 14.86
C THR A 149 10.53 4.22 15.31
N GLY A 150 11.01 3.33 14.44
CA GLY A 150 11.29 1.93 14.79
C GLY A 150 10.12 0.97 14.60
N HIS A 151 9.09 1.36 13.84
CA HIS A 151 8.03 0.45 13.37
C HIS A 151 8.20 0.18 11.87
N ASP A 152 9.40 -0.25 11.50
CA ASP A 152 9.75 -0.59 10.12
C ASP A 152 8.89 -1.73 9.57
N GLY A 153 8.79 -1.81 8.26
CA GLY A 153 7.99 -2.81 7.58
C GLY A 153 6.49 -2.55 7.66
N SER A 154 6.10 -1.33 8.02
CA SER A 154 4.70 -0.90 8.07
C SER A 154 4.10 -0.90 6.66
N LEU A 155 2.83 -1.28 6.58
CA LEU A 155 2.08 -1.37 5.33
C LEU A 155 0.89 -0.43 5.40
N THR A 156 0.59 0.28 4.32
CA THR A 156 -0.61 1.11 4.26
C THR A 156 -1.17 1.18 2.85
N THR A 157 -2.41 1.64 2.72
CA THR A 157 -2.97 2.01 1.42
C THR A 157 -3.32 3.48 1.34
N ALA A 158 -3.20 4.05 0.15
CA ALA A 158 -3.69 5.39 -0.15
C ALA A 158 -4.35 5.43 -1.51
N HIS A 159 -5.33 6.30 -1.68
CA HIS A 159 -5.88 6.57 -3.01
C HIS A 159 -4.96 7.51 -3.77
N ALA A 160 -4.57 7.13 -4.98
CA ALA A 160 -3.76 7.97 -5.87
C ALA A 160 -3.91 7.51 -7.32
N ASN A 161 -3.62 8.41 -8.25
CA ASN A 161 -3.68 8.16 -9.69
C ASN A 161 -2.33 7.77 -10.31
N SER A 162 -1.23 7.97 -9.57
CA SER A 162 0.13 7.57 -9.94
C SER A 162 1.02 7.51 -8.69
N PRO A 163 2.24 6.93 -8.77
CA PRO A 163 3.21 6.99 -7.67
C PRO A 163 3.54 8.44 -7.24
N ARG A 164 3.73 9.34 -8.21
CA ARG A 164 4.01 10.76 -7.93
C ARG A 164 2.82 11.47 -7.27
N ASP A 165 1.60 11.21 -7.74
CA ASP A 165 0.36 11.74 -7.12
C ASP A 165 0.22 11.26 -5.67
N ALA A 166 0.63 10.02 -5.36
CA ALA A 166 0.58 9.50 -4.01
C ALA A 166 1.41 10.33 -3.02
N LEU A 167 2.60 10.76 -3.42
CA LEU A 167 3.46 11.62 -2.60
C LEU A 167 2.83 13.00 -2.35
N SER A 168 2.30 13.64 -3.39
CA SER A 168 1.60 14.93 -3.26
C SER A 168 0.34 14.83 -2.40
N ARG A 169 -0.38 13.71 -2.46
CA ARG A 169 -1.53 13.45 -1.60
C ARG A 169 -1.15 13.24 -0.15
N LEU A 170 -0.07 12.49 0.11
CA LEU A 170 0.44 12.33 1.48
C LEU A 170 0.87 13.68 2.07
N GLU A 171 1.52 14.53 1.30
CA GLU A 171 1.85 15.91 1.72
C GLU A 171 0.58 16.67 2.13
N THR A 172 -0.45 16.61 1.30
CA THR A 172 -1.76 17.24 1.58
C THR A 172 -2.40 16.67 2.84
N MET A 173 -2.37 15.34 3.02
CA MET A 173 -2.91 14.66 4.20
C MET A 173 -2.18 15.07 5.49
N VAL A 174 -0.85 15.25 5.42
CA VAL A 174 -0.06 15.75 6.56
C VAL A 174 -0.44 17.18 6.91
N LEU A 175 -0.69 18.05 5.93
CA LEU A 175 -1.19 19.42 6.20
C LEU A 175 -2.56 19.42 6.90
N MET A 176 -3.39 18.41 6.67
CA MET A 176 -4.67 18.24 7.37
C MET A 176 -4.52 17.77 8.84
N SER A 177 -3.30 17.47 9.29
CA SER A 177 -3.03 17.04 10.67
C SER A 177 -3.19 18.16 11.71
N GLY A 178 -3.30 19.42 11.25
CA GLY A 178 -3.41 20.61 12.10
C GLY A 178 -2.08 21.10 12.67
N PHE A 179 -0.96 20.48 12.30
CA PHE A 179 0.37 20.98 12.61
C PHE A 179 0.86 21.91 11.49
N ASP A 180 1.43 23.04 11.87
CA ASP A 180 2.07 23.99 10.94
C ASP A 180 3.53 23.57 10.71
N LEU A 181 3.71 22.62 9.79
CA LEU A 181 5.03 22.12 9.38
C LEU A 181 5.43 22.74 8.03
N PRO A 182 6.68 23.22 7.87
CA PRO A 182 7.18 23.61 6.56
C PRO A 182 7.05 22.46 5.56
N VAL A 183 6.60 22.75 4.33
CA VAL A 183 6.39 21.74 3.28
C VAL A 183 7.63 20.87 3.06
N LYS A 184 8.82 21.48 3.11
CA LYS A 184 10.08 20.75 2.99
C LYS A 184 10.25 19.68 4.07
N ALA A 185 9.93 20.00 5.33
CA ALA A 185 9.99 19.04 6.43
C ALA A 185 8.98 17.89 6.26
N ILE A 186 7.79 18.19 5.70
CA ILE A 186 6.80 17.15 5.37
C ILE A 186 7.37 16.20 4.30
N ARG A 187 7.99 16.74 3.26
CA ARG A 187 8.59 15.94 2.18
C ARG A 187 9.74 15.08 2.70
N GLU A 188 10.59 15.62 3.57
CA GLU A 188 11.66 14.87 4.25
C GLU A 188 11.10 13.71 5.08
N GLN A 189 10.00 13.93 5.82
CA GLN A 189 9.31 12.87 6.57
C GLN A 189 8.76 11.78 5.64
N ILE A 190 8.17 12.16 4.50
CA ILE A 190 7.64 11.21 3.52
C ILE A 190 8.77 10.39 2.90
N SER A 191 9.83 11.04 2.41
CA SER A 191 10.96 10.37 1.75
C SER A 191 11.74 9.46 2.69
N SER A 192 11.78 9.79 3.98
CA SER A 192 12.43 8.96 5.01
C SER A 192 11.60 7.76 5.42
N ALA A 193 10.28 7.92 5.46
CA ALA A 193 9.37 6.90 6.00
C ALA A 193 8.99 5.83 4.96
N ILE A 194 8.77 6.24 3.71
CA ILE A 194 8.27 5.35 2.66
C ILE A 194 9.45 4.92 1.81
N ASP A 195 9.65 3.60 1.69
CA ASP A 195 10.69 3.04 0.84
C ASP A 195 10.13 2.70 -0.55
N LEU A 196 8.91 2.17 -0.60
CA LEU A 196 8.35 1.57 -1.81
C LEU A 196 6.88 1.94 -2.01
N ILE A 197 6.53 2.36 -3.23
CA ILE A 197 5.15 2.53 -3.67
C ILE A 197 4.79 1.39 -4.61
N LEU A 198 3.74 0.65 -4.24
CA LEU A 198 3.13 -0.39 -5.07
C LEU A 198 1.85 0.16 -5.70
N HIS A 199 1.92 0.62 -6.95
CA HIS A 199 0.78 1.24 -7.62
C HIS A 199 -0.04 0.23 -8.42
N GLN A 200 -1.36 0.20 -8.16
CA GLN A 200 -2.29 -0.73 -8.78
C GLN A 200 -3.42 -0.01 -9.50
N SER A 201 -3.63 -0.39 -10.76
CA SER A 201 -4.68 0.18 -11.62
C SER A 201 -5.68 -0.90 -12.04
N ARG A 202 -6.95 -0.50 -12.21
CA ARG A 202 -7.95 -1.31 -12.91
C ARG A 202 -7.91 -0.93 -14.38
N ILE A 203 -7.56 -1.89 -15.24
CA ILE A 203 -7.51 -1.71 -16.69
C ILE A 203 -8.94 -1.72 -17.25
N LYS A 204 -9.11 -1.21 -18.48
CA LYS A 204 -10.42 -1.10 -19.14
C LYS A 204 -11.16 -2.43 -19.26
N ASP A 205 -10.44 -3.54 -19.42
CA ASP A 205 -10.98 -4.90 -19.45
C ASP A 205 -11.45 -5.41 -18.06
N GLY A 206 -11.33 -4.57 -17.04
CA GLY A 206 -11.68 -4.89 -15.66
C GLY A 206 -10.59 -5.62 -14.88
N SER A 207 -9.52 -6.07 -15.54
CA SER A 207 -8.37 -6.70 -14.89
C SER A 207 -7.65 -5.69 -13.99
N ARG A 208 -6.99 -6.18 -12.96
CA ARG A 208 -6.21 -5.37 -12.01
C ARG A 208 -4.76 -5.70 -12.20
N LYS A 209 -3.93 -4.69 -12.42
CA LYS A 209 -2.49 -4.83 -12.65
C LYS A 209 -1.72 -3.95 -11.68
N ILE A 210 -0.65 -4.47 -11.10
CA ILE A 210 0.41 -3.66 -10.50
C ILE A 210 1.12 -2.95 -11.65
N THR A 211 0.82 -1.67 -11.84
CA THR A 211 1.35 -0.93 -12.99
C THR A 211 2.74 -0.38 -12.71
N HIS A 212 3.07 -0.09 -11.46
CA HIS A 212 4.40 0.39 -11.06
C HIS A 212 4.78 -0.18 -9.70
N ILE A 213 6.05 -0.54 -9.56
CA ILE A 213 6.74 -0.70 -8.29
C ILE A 213 7.84 0.36 -8.28
N THR A 214 7.65 1.40 -7.47
CA THR A 214 8.44 2.62 -7.49
C THR A 214 9.16 2.77 -6.15
N GLU A 215 10.48 2.84 -6.16
CA GLU A 215 11.26 3.27 -5.01
C GLU A 215 11.06 4.77 -4.76
N VAL A 216 10.92 5.13 -3.49
CA VAL A 216 11.00 6.50 -3.02
C VAL A 216 12.42 6.74 -2.52
N GLN A 217 13.11 7.71 -3.14
CA GLN A 217 14.49 8.04 -2.84
C GLN A 217 14.54 9.31 -1.96
N HIS A 218 15.65 10.04 -1.99
CA HIS A 218 15.85 11.23 -1.18
C HIS A 218 15.15 12.48 -1.75
N LEU A 219 15.24 13.58 -1.00
CA LEU A 219 14.84 14.89 -1.47
C LEU A 219 15.97 15.52 -2.30
N GLU A 220 15.68 15.92 -3.54
CA GLU A 220 16.56 16.79 -4.32
C GLU A 220 15.94 18.19 -4.41
N GLY A 221 16.56 19.16 -3.73
CA GLY A 221 16.00 20.49 -3.54
C GLY A 221 14.69 20.41 -2.76
N ASP A 222 13.57 20.59 -3.47
CA ASP A 222 12.21 20.50 -2.92
C ASP A 222 11.41 19.32 -3.48
N THR A 223 12.00 18.47 -4.33
CA THR A 223 11.29 17.35 -4.97
C THR A 223 11.76 16.03 -4.42
N ILE A 224 10.82 15.17 -4.00
CA ILE A 224 11.13 13.77 -3.65
C ILE A 224 11.44 13.04 -4.95
N THR A 225 12.63 12.47 -5.07
CA THR A 225 13.01 11.65 -6.21
C THR A 225 12.43 10.25 -6.08
N THR A 226 12.14 9.64 -7.22
CA THR A 226 11.53 8.31 -7.30
C THR A 226 12.11 7.56 -8.49
N GLN A 227 12.19 6.25 -8.38
CA GLN A 227 12.74 5.39 -9.41
C GLN A 227 11.84 4.17 -9.59
N ASP A 228 11.38 3.93 -10.82
CA ASP A 228 10.61 2.72 -11.11
C ASP A 228 11.56 1.51 -11.19
N LEU A 229 11.28 0.49 -10.39
CA LEU A 229 11.99 -0.81 -10.43
C LEU A 229 11.28 -1.77 -11.38
N PHE A 230 9.95 -1.72 -11.38
CA PHE A 230 9.10 -2.48 -12.29
C PHE A 230 7.96 -1.61 -12.82
N TYR A 231 7.57 -1.83 -14.07
CA TYR A 231 6.36 -1.23 -14.64
C TYR A 231 5.62 -2.19 -15.57
N TYR A 232 4.32 -1.95 -15.76
CA TYR A 232 3.50 -2.68 -16.71
C TYR A 232 3.44 -1.93 -18.05
N GLN A 233 3.98 -2.54 -19.09
CA GLN A 233 3.91 -2.04 -20.45
C GLN A 233 2.70 -2.67 -21.17
N MET A 234 1.65 -1.88 -21.38
CA MET A 234 0.53 -2.30 -22.22
C MET A 234 0.92 -2.23 -23.69
N THR A 235 0.76 -3.32 -24.42
CA THR A 235 1.09 -3.42 -25.86
C THR A 235 -0.13 -3.32 -26.76
N GLY A 236 -1.33 -3.49 -26.21
CA GLY A 236 -2.58 -3.38 -26.96
C GLY A 236 -3.75 -4.06 -26.25
N MET A 237 -4.79 -4.35 -27.01
CA MET A 237 -5.89 -5.23 -26.61
C MET A 237 -6.00 -6.37 -27.61
N ASP A 238 -6.39 -7.55 -27.15
CA ASP A 238 -6.70 -8.68 -28.04
C ASP A 238 -8.11 -8.53 -28.67
N GLU A 239 -8.46 -9.44 -29.57
CA GLU A 239 -9.75 -9.46 -30.28
C GLU A 239 -10.96 -9.57 -29.34
N THR A 240 -10.77 -10.02 -28.11
CA THR A 240 -11.82 -10.13 -27.08
C THR A 240 -11.93 -8.87 -26.21
N GLY A 241 -11.09 -7.86 -26.45
CA GLY A 241 -11.01 -6.63 -25.68
C GLY A 241 -10.21 -6.76 -24.38
N LYS A 242 -9.47 -7.86 -24.19
CA LYS A 242 -8.62 -8.07 -23.02
C LYS A 242 -7.28 -7.36 -23.22
N ALA A 243 -6.78 -6.73 -22.16
CA ALA A 243 -5.53 -5.99 -22.23
C ALA A 243 -4.33 -6.93 -22.40
N MET A 244 -3.50 -6.64 -23.40
CA MET A 244 -2.22 -7.29 -23.62
C MET A 244 -1.09 -6.40 -23.11
N GLY A 245 -0.08 -7.01 -22.50
CA GLY A 245 1.07 -6.31 -21.97
C GLY A 245 1.97 -7.22 -21.17
N ARG A 246 3.08 -6.67 -20.68
CA ARG A 246 4.10 -7.38 -19.91
C ARG A 246 4.60 -6.52 -18.77
N PHE A 247 5.07 -7.18 -17.71
CA PHE A 247 5.81 -6.52 -16.64
C PHE A 247 7.28 -6.42 -17.04
N VAL A 248 7.85 -5.23 -16.92
CA VAL A 248 9.23 -4.92 -17.31
C VAL A 248 9.99 -4.50 -16.05
N ALA A 249 11.16 -5.09 -15.84
CA ALA A 249 12.12 -4.63 -14.84
C ALA A 249 13.05 -3.59 -15.48
N THR A 250 13.40 -2.53 -14.75
CA THR A 250 14.16 -1.41 -15.33
C THR A 250 15.67 -1.61 -15.36
N GLY A 251 16.20 -2.67 -14.74
CA GLY A 251 17.65 -2.86 -14.55
C GLY A 251 18.22 -2.14 -13.33
N LEU A 252 17.40 -1.33 -12.65
CA LEU A 252 17.84 -0.49 -11.54
C LEU A 252 17.77 -1.28 -10.23
N LEU A 253 18.85 -1.21 -9.45
CA LEU A 253 18.90 -1.78 -8.11
C LEU A 253 18.33 -0.76 -7.10
N PRO A 254 17.51 -1.20 -6.13
CA PRO A 254 17.00 -0.30 -5.10
C PRO A 254 18.14 0.22 -4.20
N GLY A 255 18.04 1.46 -3.74
CA GLY A 255 18.97 2.07 -2.80
C GLY A 255 18.84 1.55 -1.37
N PHE A 256 17.72 0.92 -1.00
CA PHE A 256 17.49 0.37 0.34
C PHE A 256 18.03 -1.06 0.56
N LEU A 257 18.99 -1.55 -0.24
CA LEU A 257 19.57 -2.90 -0.10
C LEU A 257 20.27 -3.13 1.25
N ASP A 258 20.75 -2.08 1.93
CA ASP A 258 21.33 -2.22 3.27
C ASP A 258 20.31 -2.74 4.31
N LYS A 259 19.01 -2.45 4.12
CA LYS A 259 17.94 -3.01 4.96
C LYS A 259 17.80 -4.51 4.78
N PHE A 260 18.06 -5.04 3.58
CA PHE A 260 18.06 -6.48 3.32
C PHE A 260 19.16 -7.18 4.09
N GLN A 261 20.39 -6.64 4.02
CA GLN A 261 21.54 -7.18 4.76
C GLN A 261 21.30 -7.14 6.27
N THR A 262 20.81 -6.01 6.80
CA THR A 262 20.52 -5.81 8.23
C THR A 262 19.49 -6.82 8.75
N ASN A 263 18.51 -7.19 7.92
CA ASN A 263 17.46 -8.14 8.28
C ASN A 263 17.76 -9.58 7.82
N GLY A 264 18.96 -9.86 7.30
CA GLY A 264 19.37 -11.20 6.86
C GLY A 264 18.54 -11.77 5.70
N VAL A 265 18.05 -10.90 4.81
CA VAL A 265 17.26 -11.28 3.64
C VAL A 265 18.14 -11.22 2.39
N GLU A 266 18.27 -12.33 1.67
CA GLU A 266 18.97 -12.36 0.40
C GLU A 266 18.04 -11.95 -0.75
N LEU A 267 18.56 -11.13 -1.66
CA LEU A 267 17.86 -10.66 -2.85
C LEU A 267 18.73 -10.91 -4.08
N PRO A 268 18.41 -11.91 -4.92
CA PRO A 268 19.17 -12.14 -6.16
C PRO A 268 19.12 -10.95 -7.12
N ASP A 269 20.30 -10.47 -7.55
CA ASP A 269 20.44 -9.32 -8.48
C ASP A 269 19.73 -9.54 -9.82
N GLU A 270 19.62 -10.80 -10.27
CA GLU A 270 18.95 -11.22 -11.50
C GLU A 270 17.48 -10.79 -11.57
N MET A 271 16.85 -10.46 -10.42
CA MET A 271 15.46 -10.01 -10.39
C MET A 271 15.22 -8.66 -11.05
N PHE A 272 16.25 -7.82 -11.18
CA PHE A 272 16.12 -6.50 -11.80
C PHE A 272 16.55 -6.48 -13.27
N GLN A 273 17.18 -7.55 -13.75
CA GLN A 273 17.65 -7.62 -15.13
C GLN A 273 16.49 -7.56 -16.13
N ASN A 274 16.69 -6.78 -17.19
CA ASN A 274 15.74 -6.69 -18.28
C ASN A 274 15.85 -7.97 -19.12
N MET A 275 14.84 -8.83 -19.08
CA MET A 275 14.76 -10.03 -19.93
C MET A 275 14.42 -9.70 -21.39
N GLY A 276 14.75 -8.48 -21.84
CA GLY A 276 14.37 -7.91 -23.13
C GLY A 276 15.37 -8.12 -24.27
N ASP A 277 16.54 -8.72 -24.02
CA ASP A 277 17.61 -8.91 -25.01
C ASP A 277 18.01 -10.38 -25.26
N GLU A 278 17.11 -11.34 -24.98
CA GLU A 278 17.24 -12.70 -25.49
C GLU A 278 16.20 -12.95 -26.59
N GLY A 279 16.54 -12.65 -27.85
CA GLY A 279 15.71 -13.06 -28.99
C GLY A 279 15.82 -12.20 -30.25
N GLY A 280 17.02 -12.09 -30.83
CA GLY A 280 17.27 -11.40 -32.09
C GLY A 280 18.45 -11.93 -32.90
N MET A 281 18.73 -13.23 -32.82
CA MET A 281 19.53 -13.94 -33.82
C MET A 281 18.86 -15.28 -34.06
N TYR A 282 18.14 -15.39 -35.18
CA TYR A 282 18.20 -16.46 -36.19
C TYR A 282 17.36 -16.03 -37.39
#